data_AF-V5BI28-F1
#
_entry.id   AF-V5BI28-F1
#
_cell.length_a   1.000
_cell.length_b   1.000
_cell.length_c   1.000
_cell.angle_alpha   90.00
_cell.angle_beta   90.00
_cell.angle_gamma   90.00
#
_symmetry.space_group_name_H-M   'P 1'
#
loop_
_entity.id
_entity.type
_entity.pdbx_description
1 polymer ?
#
loop_
_entity_poly.entity_id
_entity_poly.type
_entity_poly.pdbx_seq_one_letter_code
_entity_poly.pdbx_strand_id
1 'polypeptide(L)'
;MKPESTPELMQADPGLSVFRLAALYAGTDGRPDDETLELMFEQVSSGVIRDLAPLQIWPELARGLMASKPSNMFRALYACGALSMILPEVSAVFGVPQIAGDPPQVDIGQHLLRALDEASLCSASLPVRYALMVMNIGKSDSPLEHLPVHYRHVERGEPRIHALCERFGVPSDCRDLALLALSECERVHRVSEIRAGPVAAMLERVGAFEQPDRFADFMLLCTYDFRAYPGNTNKEYVKADLLYRALAACAEIDADAIKAAQGSLQDARAFAIADAFHSVRWS
;
A
#
# COMPACT_ATOMS: atom_id res chain seq x y z
N MET A 1 8.65 -3.48 -49.91
CA MET A 1 8.74 -2.77 -48.62
C MET A 1 9.63 -3.62 -47.72
N LYS A 2 10.84 -3.15 -47.39
CA LYS A 2 11.73 -3.86 -46.49
C LYS A 2 11.07 -3.95 -45.10
N PRO A 3 11.20 -5.08 -44.39
CA PRO A 3 10.76 -5.16 -43.01
C PRO A 3 11.58 -4.16 -42.20
N GLU A 4 10.89 -3.32 -41.43
CA GLU A 4 11.53 -2.49 -40.42
C GLU A 4 12.39 -3.39 -39.55
N SER A 5 13.67 -3.07 -39.59
CA SER A 5 14.71 -3.82 -38.94
C SER A 5 14.42 -3.87 -37.45
N THR A 6 14.67 -5.04 -36.89
CA THR A 6 14.63 -5.43 -35.48
C THR A 6 15.98 -5.22 -34.74
N PRO A 7 16.61 -4.02 -34.67
CA PRO A 7 17.80 -3.84 -33.82
C PRO A 7 17.54 -3.03 -32.54
N GLU A 8 16.37 -2.40 -32.33
CA GLU A 8 16.09 -1.67 -31.08
C GLU A 8 15.78 -2.59 -29.87
N LEU A 9 15.39 -3.85 -30.11
CA LEU A 9 15.15 -4.85 -29.06
C LEU A 9 16.44 -5.50 -28.52
N MET A 10 17.60 -5.22 -29.11
CA MET A 10 18.87 -5.92 -28.81
C MET A 10 20.03 -5.03 -28.32
N GLN A 11 19.77 -3.78 -27.96
CA GLN A 11 20.60 -3.12 -26.94
C GLN A 11 19.93 -3.35 -25.60
N ALA A 12 20.05 -4.58 -25.08
CA ALA A 12 19.61 -4.89 -23.74
C ALA A 12 20.49 -4.10 -22.78
N ASP A 13 19.99 -2.96 -22.29
CA ASP A 13 20.55 -2.30 -21.12
C ASP A 13 20.68 -3.37 -20.02
N PRO A 14 21.91 -3.78 -19.64
CA PRO A 14 22.11 -4.87 -18.69
C PRO A 14 21.48 -4.56 -17.35
N GLY A 15 21.43 -3.29 -16.96
CA GLY A 15 20.77 -2.84 -15.74
C GLY A 15 19.26 -3.04 -15.80
N LEU A 16 18.63 -2.70 -16.93
CA LEU A 16 17.18 -2.87 -17.09
C LEU A 16 16.78 -4.36 -17.18
N SER A 17 17.68 -5.22 -17.64
CA SER A 17 17.47 -6.68 -17.71
C SER A 17 17.20 -7.30 -16.33
N VAL A 18 17.88 -6.82 -15.27
CA VAL A 18 17.63 -7.28 -13.89
C VAL A 18 16.17 -7.03 -13.48
N PHE A 19 15.65 -5.83 -13.77
CA PHE A 19 14.27 -5.46 -13.43
C PHE A 19 13.24 -6.19 -14.29
N ARG A 20 13.52 -6.35 -15.59
CA ARG A 20 12.67 -7.13 -16.51
C ARG A 20 12.55 -8.58 -16.06
N LEU A 21 13.67 -9.19 -15.69
CA LEU A 21 13.70 -10.56 -15.20
C LEU A 21 12.93 -10.70 -13.88
N ALA A 22 13.16 -9.79 -12.93
CA ALA A 22 12.41 -9.78 -11.68
C ALA A 22 10.89 -9.62 -11.91
N ALA A 23 10.48 -8.72 -12.82
CA ALA A 23 9.08 -8.53 -13.19
C ALA A 23 8.49 -9.75 -13.91
N LEU A 24 9.28 -10.48 -14.70
CA LEU A 24 8.85 -11.73 -15.33
C LEU A 24 8.51 -12.80 -14.29
N TYR A 25 9.37 -12.99 -13.28
CA TYR A 25 9.12 -13.95 -12.18
C TYR A 25 7.94 -13.56 -11.29
N ALA A 26 7.51 -12.30 -11.32
CA ALA A 26 6.26 -11.90 -10.67
C ALA A 26 5.03 -12.50 -11.35
N GLY A 27 5.12 -12.94 -12.61
CA GLY A 27 4.04 -13.59 -13.34
C GLY A 27 3.96 -15.11 -13.13
N THR A 28 4.93 -15.72 -12.44
CA THR A 28 5.05 -17.16 -12.28
C THR A 28 4.74 -17.61 -10.86
N ASP A 29 4.20 -18.82 -10.69
CA ASP A 29 4.01 -19.42 -9.37
C ASP A 29 5.34 -19.81 -8.71
N GLY A 30 6.40 -19.97 -9.51
CA GLY A 30 7.76 -20.25 -9.06
C GLY A 30 8.57 -18.99 -8.74
N ARG A 31 9.52 -19.13 -7.81
CA ARG A 31 10.58 -18.14 -7.56
C ARG A 31 11.73 -18.36 -8.55
N PRO A 32 12.58 -17.36 -8.82
CA PRO A 32 13.83 -17.60 -9.53
C PRO A 32 14.62 -18.68 -8.79
N ASP A 33 15.26 -19.57 -9.56
CA ASP A 33 16.20 -20.55 -9.01
C ASP A 33 17.50 -19.88 -8.55
N ASP A 34 18.31 -20.62 -7.79
CA ASP A 34 19.53 -20.09 -7.18
C ASP A 34 20.53 -19.62 -8.25
N GLU A 35 20.64 -20.33 -9.38
CA GLU A 35 21.49 -19.95 -10.52
C GLU A 35 21.07 -18.59 -11.11
N THR A 36 19.76 -18.38 -11.28
CA THR A 36 19.24 -17.10 -11.77
C THR A 36 19.48 -15.97 -10.77
N LEU A 37 19.30 -16.23 -9.47
CA LEU A 37 19.57 -15.23 -8.43
C LEU A 37 21.05 -14.86 -8.36
N GLU A 38 21.94 -15.83 -8.50
CA GLU A 38 23.39 -15.62 -8.57
C GLU A 38 23.76 -14.74 -9.77
N LEU A 39 23.23 -15.03 -10.96
CA LEU A 39 23.45 -14.21 -12.15
C LEU A 39 22.95 -12.77 -11.97
N MET A 40 21.76 -12.59 -11.38
CA MET A 40 21.23 -11.25 -11.06
C MET A 40 22.14 -10.52 -10.06
N PHE A 41 22.65 -11.22 -9.04
CA PHE A 41 23.55 -10.66 -8.05
C PHE A 41 24.89 -10.24 -8.66
N GLU A 42 25.48 -11.06 -9.54
CA GLU A 42 26.72 -10.73 -10.26
C GLU A 42 26.55 -9.47 -11.11
N GLN A 43 25.42 -9.36 -11.83
CA GLN A 43 25.08 -8.17 -12.60
C GLN A 43 25.02 -6.94 -11.70
N VAL A 44 24.22 -6.98 -10.63
CA VAL A 44 24.11 -5.86 -9.67
C VAL A 44 25.47 -5.47 -9.08
N SER A 45 26.27 -6.46 -8.69
CA SER A 45 27.60 -6.27 -8.10
C SER A 45 28.60 -5.64 -9.07
N SER A 46 28.48 -5.93 -10.37
CA SER A 46 29.29 -5.28 -11.42
C SER A 46 28.92 -3.82 -11.66
N GLY A 47 27.85 -3.31 -11.04
CA GLY A 47 27.47 -1.90 -11.06
C GLY A 47 26.53 -1.50 -12.19
N VAL A 48 25.97 -2.45 -12.95
CA VAL A 48 25.12 -2.18 -14.13
C VAL A 48 23.87 -1.36 -13.84
N ILE A 49 23.43 -1.31 -12.57
CA ILE A 49 22.24 -0.54 -12.18
C ILE A 49 22.56 0.90 -11.73
N ARG A 50 23.83 1.29 -11.57
CA ARG A 50 24.21 2.59 -11.00
C ARG A 50 23.78 3.79 -11.84
N ASP A 51 23.84 3.64 -13.15
CA ASP A 51 23.59 4.72 -14.10
C ASP A 51 22.16 4.69 -14.68
N LEU A 52 21.32 3.76 -14.22
CA LEU A 52 19.92 3.68 -14.65
C LEU A 52 19.10 4.83 -14.10
N ALA A 53 18.40 5.54 -14.97
CA ALA A 53 17.44 6.53 -14.53
C ALA A 53 16.23 5.83 -13.87
N PRO A 54 15.80 6.25 -12.67
CA PRO A 54 14.62 5.67 -12.01
C PRO A 54 13.35 5.67 -12.87
N LEU A 55 13.16 6.68 -13.73
CA LEU A 55 12.06 6.75 -14.69
C LEU A 55 12.06 5.57 -15.69
N GLN A 56 13.21 5.00 -16.02
CA GLN A 56 13.31 3.81 -16.88
C GLN A 56 13.01 2.52 -16.11
N ILE A 57 13.25 2.51 -14.80
CA ILE A 57 12.99 1.37 -13.92
C ILE A 57 11.49 1.26 -13.58
N TRP A 58 10.78 2.39 -13.46
CA TRP A 58 9.38 2.42 -13.04
C TRP A 58 8.45 1.52 -13.87
N PRO A 59 8.49 1.50 -15.22
CA PRO A 59 7.64 0.60 -16.02
C PRO A 59 7.82 -0.88 -15.68
N GLU A 60 9.02 -1.29 -15.29
CA GLU A 60 9.35 -2.67 -14.89
C GLU A 60 8.79 -2.97 -13.50
N LEU A 61 8.97 -2.05 -12.55
CA LEU A 61 8.38 -2.15 -11.20
C LEU A 61 6.85 -2.19 -11.25
N ALA A 62 6.23 -1.30 -12.04
CA ALA A 62 4.78 -1.27 -12.21
C ALA A 62 4.26 -2.57 -12.83
N ARG A 63 4.97 -3.15 -13.81
CA ARG A 63 4.61 -4.44 -14.41
C ARG A 63 4.68 -5.57 -13.39
N GLY A 64 5.74 -5.64 -12.60
CA GLY A 64 5.87 -6.67 -11.56
C GLY A 64 4.87 -6.48 -10.41
N LEU A 65 4.56 -5.22 -10.02
CA LEU A 65 3.50 -4.91 -9.06
C LEU A 65 2.14 -5.42 -9.54
N MET A 66 1.85 -5.30 -10.83
CA MET A 66 0.58 -5.73 -11.43
C MET A 66 0.53 -7.21 -11.84
N ALA A 67 1.60 -7.97 -11.65
CA ALA A 67 1.64 -9.38 -11.99
C ALA A 67 0.84 -10.24 -10.99
N SER A 68 0.71 -11.54 -11.29
CA SER A 68 -0.07 -12.51 -10.50
C SER A 68 0.53 -12.80 -9.12
N LYS A 69 1.87 -12.73 -8.99
CA LYS A 69 2.62 -12.99 -7.77
C LYS A 69 3.69 -11.90 -7.52
N PRO A 70 3.29 -10.64 -7.23
CA PRO A 70 4.22 -9.52 -7.11
C PRO A 70 5.35 -9.76 -6.12
N SER A 71 5.10 -10.55 -5.07
CA SER A 71 6.11 -10.87 -4.07
C SER A 71 7.37 -11.53 -4.63
N ASN A 72 7.30 -12.24 -5.76
CA ASN A 72 8.47 -12.87 -6.38
C ASN A 72 9.45 -11.84 -6.94
N MET A 73 8.97 -10.74 -7.55
CA MET A 73 9.84 -9.63 -7.99
C MET A 73 10.61 -9.05 -6.80
N PHE A 74 9.91 -8.71 -5.71
CA PHE A 74 10.56 -8.10 -4.54
C PHE A 74 11.54 -9.05 -3.86
N ARG A 75 11.24 -10.36 -3.81
CA ARG A 75 12.21 -11.36 -3.31
C ARG A 75 13.46 -11.43 -4.18
N ALA A 76 13.30 -11.45 -5.50
CA ALA A 76 14.42 -11.47 -6.43
C ALA A 76 15.29 -10.21 -6.28
N LEU A 77 14.66 -9.02 -6.29
CA LEU A 77 15.34 -7.73 -6.12
C LEU A 77 16.02 -7.61 -4.75
N TYR A 78 15.41 -8.14 -3.69
CA TYR A 78 16.01 -8.16 -2.36
C TYR A 78 17.22 -9.11 -2.32
N ALA A 79 17.08 -10.33 -2.82
CA ALA A 79 18.13 -11.34 -2.82
C ALA A 79 19.36 -10.93 -3.64
N CYS A 80 19.17 -10.30 -4.81
CA CYS A 80 20.28 -9.81 -5.63
C CYS A 80 20.82 -8.45 -5.20
N GLY A 81 20.26 -7.82 -4.16
CA GLY A 81 20.70 -6.52 -3.64
C GLY A 81 20.15 -5.30 -4.38
N ALA A 82 19.52 -5.46 -5.55
CA ALA A 82 18.98 -4.36 -6.35
C ALA A 82 17.94 -3.52 -5.58
N LEU A 83 17.10 -4.14 -4.75
CA LEU A 83 16.05 -3.43 -4.02
C LEU A 83 16.62 -2.33 -3.12
N SER A 84 17.70 -2.62 -2.40
CA SER A 84 18.36 -1.66 -1.50
C SER A 84 18.97 -0.46 -2.24
N MET A 85 19.32 -0.63 -3.52
CA MET A 85 19.92 0.43 -4.34
C MET A 85 18.85 1.33 -4.97
N ILE A 86 17.70 0.78 -5.37
CA ILE A 86 16.67 1.53 -6.12
C ILE A 86 15.45 1.93 -5.30
N LEU A 87 15.08 1.15 -4.28
CA LEU A 87 13.98 1.39 -3.35
C LEU A 87 14.49 1.17 -1.91
N PRO A 88 15.51 1.90 -1.44
CA PRO A 88 16.04 1.75 -0.09
C PRO A 88 14.96 1.89 0.99
N GLU A 89 13.95 2.72 0.76
CA GLU A 89 12.82 2.94 1.67
C GLU A 89 11.96 1.67 1.86
N VAL A 90 11.78 0.88 0.79
CA VAL A 90 11.06 -0.40 0.82
C VAL A 90 11.97 -1.51 1.34
N SER A 91 13.25 -1.52 0.95
CA SER A 91 14.22 -2.48 1.46
C SER A 91 14.37 -2.39 2.98
N ALA A 92 14.30 -1.19 3.54
CA ALA A 92 14.54 -0.93 4.96
C ALA A 92 13.41 -1.40 5.89
N VAL A 93 12.24 -1.80 5.37
CA VAL A 93 11.19 -2.38 6.22
C VAL A 93 11.32 -3.90 6.42
N PHE A 94 12.18 -4.57 5.67
CA PHE A 94 12.53 -5.96 5.92
C PHE A 94 13.38 -6.05 7.20
N GLY A 95 13.02 -6.99 8.08
CA GLY A 95 13.60 -7.15 9.42
C GLY A 95 12.90 -6.35 10.51
N VAL A 96 11.95 -5.47 10.16
CA VAL A 96 11.31 -4.56 11.14
C VAL A 96 10.07 -5.23 11.74
N PRO A 97 9.99 -5.41 13.07
CA PRO A 97 8.86 -6.05 13.71
C PRO A 97 7.66 -5.12 13.82
N GLN A 98 6.46 -5.66 13.57
CA GLN A 98 5.16 -5.00 13.71
C GLN A 98 4.25 -5.85 14.61
N ILE A 99 3.46 -5.19 15.46
CA ILE A 99 2.47 -5.87 16.32
C ILE A 99 1.48 -6.67 15.46
N ALA A 100 1.24 -7.92 15.87
CA ALA A 100 0.29 -8.83 15.25
C ALA A 100 -0.48 -9.62 16.33
N GLY A 101 -1.34 -10.54 15.88
CA GLY A 101 -2.12 -11.43 16.75
C GLY A 101 -1.29 -12.62 17.23
N ASP A 102 -1.49 -13.78 16.62
CA ASP A 102 -0.66 -14.97 16.84
C ASP A 102 0.02 -15.37 15.50
N PRO A 103 1.35 -15.27 15.37
CA PRO A 103 2.33 -14.82 16.36
C PRO A 103 2.16 -13.33 16.75
N PRO A 104 2.68 -12.90 17.92
CA PRO A 104 2.50 -11.54 18.44
C PRO A 104 3.19 -10.46 17.60
N GLN A 105 4.11 -10.85 16.72
CA GLN A 105 4.80 -9.93 15.81
C GLN A 105 4.98 -10.55 14.44
N VAL A 106 4.97 -9.71 13.42
CA VAL A 106 5.34 -10.05 12.05
C VAL A 106 6.45 -9.13 11.56
N ASP A 107 7.19 -9.59 10.57
CA ASP A 107 8.11 -8.76 9.80
C ASP A 107 7.33 -7.89 8.80
N ILE A 108 7.57 -6.57 8.79
CA ILE A 108 6.87 -5.64 7.89
C ILE A 108 7.17 -5.93 6.42
N GLY A 109 8.42 -6.24 6.06
CA GLY A 109 8.80 -6.60 4.70
C GLY A 109 8.07 -7.86 4.22
N GLN A 110 8.03 -8.92 5.02
CA GLN A 110 7.27 -10.13 4.71
C GLN A 110 5.76 -9.89 4.68
N HIS A 111 5.25 -8.99 5.53
CA HIS A 111 3.85 -8.58 5.54
C HIS A 111 3.47 -7.84 4.26
N LEU A 112 4.30 -6.90 3.81
CA LEU A 112 4.16 -6.22 2.52
C LEU A 112 4.07 -7.23 1.38
N LEU A 113 4.95 -8.23 1.33
CA LEU A 113 4.91 -9.27 0.31
C LEU A 113 3.59 -10.05 0.31
N ARG A 114 3.07 -10.41 1.48
CA ARG A 114 1.78 -11.09 1.61
C ARG A 114 0.63 -10.19 1.16
N ALA A 115 0.63 -8.91 1.56
CA ALA A 115 -0.43 -7.97 1.19
C ALA A 115 -0.48 -7.71 -0.32
N LEU A 116 0.66 -7.61 -0.99
CA LEU A 116 0.70 -7.49 -2.46
C LEU A 116 0.16 -8.72 -3.16
N ASP A 117 0.46 -9.93 -2.67
CA ASP A 117 -0.09 -11.16 -3.21
C ASP A 117 -1.62 -11.27 -2.97
N GLU A 118 -2.11 -10.90 -1.79
CA GLU A 118 -3.55 -10.83 -1.49
C GLU A 118 -4.27 -9.85 -2.43
N ALA A 119 -3.72 -8.65 -2.62
CA ALA A 119 -4.25 -7.66 -3.55
C ALA A 119 -4.23 -8.18 -5.00
N SER A 120 -3.26 -9.01 -5.35
CA SER A 120 -3.15 -9.62 -6.67
C SER A 120 -4.28 -10.61 -6.96
N LEU A 121 -4.62 -11.46 -6.00
CA LEU A 121 -5.71 -12.43 -6.11
C LEU A 121 -7.07 -11.77 -6.40
N CYS A 122 -7.24 -10.53 -5.96
CA CYS A 122 -8.45 -9.74 -6.17
C CYS A 122 -8.33 -8.73 -7.33
N SER A 123 -7.29 -8.84 -8.17
CA SER A 123 -7.05 -7.94 -9.31
C SER A 123 -7.04 -6.45 -8.93
N ALA A 124 -6.51 -6.13 -7.75
CA ALA A 124 -6.46 -4.76 -7.26
C ALA A 124 -5.70 -3.82 -8.21
N SER A 125 -6.13 -2.55 -8.25
CA SER A 125 -5.56 -1.50 -9.10
C SER A 125 -4.11 -1.16 -8.74
N LEU A 126 -3.39 -0.51 -9.66
CA LEU A 126 -2.02 -0.06 -9.40
C LEU A 126 -1.93 0.88 -8.19
N PRO A 127 -2.83 1.86 -7.98
CA PRO A 127 -2.83 2.68 -6.77
C PRO A 127 -2.89 1.86 -5.48
N VAL A 128 -3.75 0.84 -5.40
CA VAL A 128 -3.88 0.00 -4.20
C VAL A 128 -2.59 -0.79 -3.95
N ARG A 129 -2.03 -1.41 -4.99
CA ARG A 129 -0.80 -2.20 -4.87
C ARG A 129 0.41 -1.32 -4.54
N TYR A 130 0.50 -0.13 -5.14
CA TYR A 130 1.54 0.83 -4.80
C TYR A 130 1.43 1.30 -3.36
N ALA A 131 0.22 1.66 -2.90
CA ALA A 131 0.01 2.09 -1.53
C ALA A 131 0.38 0.99 -0.50
N LEU A 132 0.05 -0.28 -0.76
CA LEU A 132 0.50 -1.41 0.05
C LEU A 132 2.04 -1.57 0.09
N MET A 133 2.72 -1.29 -1.02
CA MET A 133 4.18 -1.31 -1.08
C MET A 133 4.82 -0.24 -0.18
N VAL A 134 4.20 0.94 -0.03
CA VAL A 134 4.88 2.09 0.60
C VAL A 134 4.28 2.57 1.92
N MET A 135 3.05 2.18 2.29
CA MET A 135 2.35 2.74 3.47
C MET A 135 3.08 2.54 4.80
N ASN A 136 4.01 1.58 4.89
CA ASN A 136 4.77 1.29 6.11
C ASN A 136 6.23 1.79 6.09
N ILE A 137 6.70 2.48 5.03
CA ILE A 137 8.13 2.87 4.91
C ILE A 137 8.58 3.87 5.97
N GLY A 138 7.67 4.57 6.63
CA GLY A 138 7.98 5.43 7.78
C GLY A 138 8.33 4.67 9.07
N LYS A 139 8.16 3.35 9.07
CA LYS A 139 8.44 2.48 10.23
C LYS A 139 9.87 1.93 10.24
N SER A 140 10.58 2.01 9.11
CA SER A 140 11.89 1.36 8.90
C SER A 140 12.97 1.74 9.90
N ASP A 141 12.94 2.97 10.40
CA ASP A 141 13.92 3.56 11.31
C ASP A 141 13.29 3.92 12.66
N SER A 142 12.31 3.14 13.11
CA SER A 142 11.73 3.32 14.44
C SER A 142 12.77 3.03 15.53
N PRO A 143 12.86 3.85 16.59
CA PRO A 143 13.82 3.62 17.68
C PRO A 143 13.65 2.22 18.29
N LEU A 144 14.76 1.50 18.50
CA LEU A 144 14.75 0.11 18.95
C LEU A 144 14.04 -0.07 20.29
N GLU A 145 14.18 0.91 21.19
CA GLU A 145 13.55 0.96 22.51
C GLU A 145 12.02 1.08 22.47
N HIS A 146 11.45 1.41 21.31
CA HIS A 146 10.00 1.54 21.12
C HIS A 146 9.41 0.38 20.32
N LEU A 147 10.22 -0.45 19.69
CA LEU A 147 9.72 -1.58 18.91
C LEU A 147 8.90 -2.54 19.78
N PRO A 148 7.79 -3.10 19.24
CA PRO A 148 7.25 -2.96 17.88
C PRO A 148 6.26 -1.79 17.69
N VAL A 149 6.31 -0.73 18.51
CA VAL A 149 5.49 0.47 18.37
C VAL A 149 6.23 1.54 17.56
N HIS A 150 5.60 2.04 16.50
CA HIS A 150 6.21 2.96 15.54
C HIS A 150 5.69 4.39 15.69
N TYR A 151 6.14 5.11 16.72
CA TYR A 151 5.76 6.50 16.92
C TYR A 151 6.20 7.40 15.75
N ARG A 152 5.37 8.38 15.39
CA ARG A 152 5.66 9.39 14.35
C ARG A 152 6.02 8.79 12.97
N HIS A 153 5.62 7.54 12.70
CA HIS A 153 5.91 6.89 11.42
C HIS A 153 5.25 7.63 10.25
N VAL A 154 4.09 8.27 10.48
CA VAL A 154 3.43 9.10 9.46
C VAL A 154 4.32 10.28 9.06
N GLU A 155 4.85 11.02 10.02
CA GLU A 155 5.75 12.17 9.78
C GLU A 155 7.04 11.78 9.05
N ARG A 156 7.56 10.56 9.30
CA ARG A 156 8.72 10.03 8.57
C ARG A 156 8.37 9.47 7.20
N GLY A 157 7.19 8.87 7.07
CA GLY A 157 6.75 8.20 5.85
C GLY A 157 6.33 9.16 4.75
N GLU A 158 5.64 10.25 5.10
CA GLU A 158 5.12 11.23 4.14
C GLU A 158 6.20 11.80 3.20
N PRO A 159 7.32 12.38 3.69
CA PRO A 159 8.37 12.89 2.81
C PRO A 159 9.02 11.77 1.97
N ARG A 160 9.07 10.53 2.46
CA ARG A 160 9.61 9.38 1.70
C ARG A 160 8.70 8.98 0.54
N ILE A 161 7.38 8.97 0.76
CA ILE A 161 6.41 8.69 -0.31
C ILE A 161 6.49 9.78 -1.37
N HIS A 162 6.54 11.06 -0.98
CA HIS A 162 6.72 12.16 -1.92
C HIS A 162 8.01 12.02 -2.75
N ALA A 163 9.13 11.75 -2.10
CA ALA A 163 10.42 11.56 -2.79
C ALA A 163 10.41 10.36 -3.74
N LEU A 164 9.77 9.25 -3.37
CA LEU A 164 9.59 8.09 -4.24
C LEU A 164 8.75 8.43 -5.48
N CYS A 165 7.64 9.13 -5.30
CA CYS A 165 6.77 9.52 -6.40
C CYS A 165 7.47 10.46 -7.37
N GLU A 166 8.23 11.43 -6.85
CA GLU A 166 9.04 12.35 -7.67
C GLU A 166 10.16 11.60 -8.40
N ARG A 167 10.90 10.72 -7.69
CA ARG A 167 12.02 9.95 -8.24
C ARG A 167 11.59 9.08 -9.42
N PHE A 168 10.47 8.37 -9.29
CA PHE A 168 10.00 7.40 -10.28
C PHE A 168 8.93 7.93 -11.24
N GLY A 169 8.47 9.17 -11.09
CA GLY A 169 7.37 9.71 -11.89
C GLY A 169 6.06 8.93 -11.68
N VAL A 170 5.79 8.52 -10.44
CA VAL A 170 4.62 7.70 -10.09
C VAL A 170 3.33 8.52 -10.30
N PRO A 171 2.27 7.93 -10.88
CA PRO A 171 0.97 8.57 -11.00
C PRO A 171 0.42 9.13 -9.67
N SER A 172 -0.31 10.26 -9.74
CA SER A 172 -0.77 10.99 -8.56
C SER A 172 -1.81 10.23 -7.74
N ASP A 173 -2.65 9.42 -8.38
CA ASP A 173 -3.61 8.52 -7.74
C ASP A 173 -2.92 7.51 -6.80
N CYS A 174 -1.78 6.95 -7.23
CA CYS A 174 -0.95 6.06 -6.43
C CYS A 174 -0.37 6.79 -5.21
N ARG A 175 0.16 8.00 -5.42
CA ARG A 175 0.68 8.86 -4.32
C ARG A 175 -0.41 9.18 -3.30
N ASP A 176 -1.55 9.65 -3.78
CA ASP A 176 -2.61 10.18 -2.93
C ASP A 176 -3.24 9.05 -2.09
N LEU A 177 -3.43 7.86 -2.67
CA LEU A 177 -3.88 6.68 -1.91
C LEU A 177 -2.81 6.18 -0.92
N ALA A 178 -1.53 6.23 -1.28
CA ALA A 178 -0.44 5.86 -0.39
C ALA A 178 -0.34 6.76 0.85
N LEU A 179 -0.50 8.07 0.68
CA LEU A 179 -0.52 9.04 1.78
C LEU A 179 -1.74 8.87 2.68
N LEU A 180 -2.91 8.57 2.09
CA LEU A 180 -4.11 8.22 2.85
C LEU A 180 -3.90 6.93 3.66
N ALA A 181 -3.32 5.89 3.04
CA ALA A 181 -3.05 4.63 3.71
C ALA A 181 -2.05 4.76 4.87
N LEU A 182 -0.96 5.51 4.66
CA LEU A 182 0.03 5.82 5.69
C LEU A 182 -0.62 6.46 6.93
N SER A 183 -1.56 7.38 6.74
CA SER A 183 -2.14 8.19 7.82
C SER A 183 -3.32 7.51 8.54
N GLU A 184 -4.16 6.76 7.80
CA GLU A 184 -5.45 6.31 8.31
C GLU A 184 -5.59 4.78 8.40
N CYS A 185 -4.79 3.95 7.73
CA CYS A 185 -5.04 2.49 7.68
C CYS A 185 -5.07 1.86 9.09
N GLU A 186 -4.09 2.15 9.95
CA GLU A 186 -4.10 1.65 11.32
C GLU A 186 -5.29 2.17 12.14
N ARG A 187 -5.82 3.37 11.82
CA ARG A 187 -6.98 3.93 12.51
C ARG A 187 -8.25 3.19 12.09
N VAL A 188 -8.38 2.83 10.80
CA VAL A 188 -9.49 2.01 10.29
C VAL A 188 -9.54 0.65 11.01
N HIS A 189 -8.40 -0.01 11.20
CA HIS A 189 -8.32 -1.28 11.95
C HIS A 189 -8.85 -1.19 13.39
N ARG A 190 -8.86 0.01 13.98
CA ARG A 190 -9.31 0.29 15.36
C ARG A 190 -10.74 0.83 15.45
N VAL A 191 -11.46 0.96 14.34
CA VAL A 191 -12.85 1.47 14.33
C VAL A 191 -13.80 0.54 15.10
N SER A 192 -14.80 1.12 15.76
CA SER A 192 -15.80 0.41 16.57
C SER A 192 -17.18 1.08 16.50
N GLU A 193 -18.25 0.29 16.58
CA GLU A 193 -19.66 0.74 16.59
C GLU A 193 -20.00 1.68 17.77
N ILE A 194 -19.21 1.69 18.84
CA ILE A 194 -19.50 2.51 20.03
C ILE A 194 -19.10 3.99 19.83
N ARG A 195 -18.31 4.32 18.79
CA ARG A 195 -17.65 5.62 18.62
C ARG A 195 -18.13 6.41 17.39
N ALA A 196 -19.41 6.76 17.36
CA ALA A 196 -20.03 7.44 16.21
C ALA A 196 -19.34 8.76 15.81
N GLY A 197 -19.07 9.67 16.76
CA GLY A 197 -18.35 10.93 16.48
C GLY A 197 -16.98 10.73 15.83
N PRO A 198 -16.07 9.92 16.42
CA PRO A 198 -14.80 9.59 15.78
C PRO A 198 -14.92 8.92 14.40
N VAL A 199 -15.97 8.12 14.17
CA VAL A 199 -16.26 7.52 12.86
C VAL A 199 -16.70 8.59 11.86
N ALA A 200 -17.58 9.51 12.23
CA ALA A 200 -17.99 10.64 11.39
C ALA A 200 -16.77 11.47 10.94
N ALA A 201 -15.91 11.85 11.90
CA ALA A 201 -14.68 12.57 11.61
C ALA A 201 -13.71 11.76 10.74
N MET A 202 -13.69 10.43 10.85
CA MET A 202 -12.87 9.58 9.99
C MET A 202 -13.39 9.56 8.55
N LEU A 203 -14.70 9.42 8.32
CA LEU A 203 -15.30 9.45 6.99
C LEU A 203 -14.95 10.74 6.24
N GLU A 204 -14.93 11.88 6.95
CA GLU A 204 -14.46 13.16 6.42
C GLU A 204 -12.97 13.12 6.05
N ARG A 205 -12.10 12.69 6.98
CA ARG A 205 -10.64 12.66 6.72
C ARG A 205 -10.25 11.75 5.57
N VAL A 206 -10.93 10.62 5.41
CA VAL A 206 -10.67 9.67 4.30
C VAL A 206 -11.33 10.10 2.98
N GLY A 207 -12.11 11.18 3.00
CA GLY A 207 -12.81 11.71 1.82
C GLY A 207 -13.93 10.80 1.32
N ALA A 208 -14.62 10.11 2.23
CA ALA A 208 -15.65 9.12 1.88
C ALA A 208 -16.84 9.74 1.12
N PHE A 209 -17.09 11.04 1.30
CA PHE A 209 -18.19 11.76 0.66
C PHE A 209 -17.79 12.36 -0.69
N GLU A 210 -16.60 12.95 -0.77
CA GLU A 210 -16.15 13.71 -1.94
C GLU A 210 -15.40 12.85 -2.96
N GLN A 211 -14.82 11.72 -2.53
CA GLN A 211 -13.99 10.85 -3.36
C GLN A 211 -14.37 9.36 -3.15
N PRO A 212 -15.60 8.95 -3.54
CA PRO A 212 -16.13 7.61 -3.26
C PRO A 212 -15.27 6.49 -3.85
N ASP A 213 -14.71 6.67 -5.05
CA ASP A 213 -13.87 5.65 -5.69
C ASP A 213 -12.55 5.45 -4.93
N ARG A 214 -11.90 6.53 -4.48
CA ARG A 214 -10.68 6.45 -3.66
C ARG A 214 -10.98 5.87 -2.28
N PHE A 215 -12.13 6.20 -1.70
CA PHE A 215 -12.58 5.57 -0.45
C PHE A 215 -12.78 4.06 -0.62
N ALA A 216 -13.37 3.62 -1.73
CA ALA A 216 -13.53 2.20 -2.03
C ALA A 216 -12.17 1.49 -2.20
N ASP A 217 -11.24 2.09 -2.96
CA ASP A 217 -9.88 1.58 -3.07
C ASP A 217 -9.16 1.51 -1.72
N PHE A 218 -9.38 2.49 -0.84
CA PHE A 218 -8.82 2.50 0.51
C PHE A 218 -9.40 1.40 1.42
N MET A 219 -10.69 1.09 1.30
CA MET A 219 -11.31 -0.02 2.02
C MET A 219 -10.80 -1.39 1.53
N LEU A 220 -10.60 -1.54 0.21
CA LEU A 220 -9.96 -2.72 -0.37
C LEU A 220 -8.52 -2.87 0.15
N LEU A 221 -7.75 -1.79 0.15
CA LEU A 221 -6.39 -1.78 0.71
C LEU A 221 -6.37 -2.25 2.17
N CYS A 222 -7.24 -1.71 3.02
CA CYS A 222 -7.33 -2.12 4.43
C CYS A 222 -7.71 -3.59 4.57
N THR A 223 -8.55 -4.11 3.67
CA THR A 223 -8.94 -5.52 3.62
C THR A 223 -7.74 -6.41 3.28
N TYR A 224 -6.93 -6.04 2.28
CA TYR A 224 -5.74 -6.81 1.91
C TYR A 224 -4.66 -6.78 2.99
N ASP A 225 -4.43 -5.61 3.62
CA ASP A 225 -3.52 -5.49 4.76
C ASP A 225 -3.96 -6.39 5.94
N PHE A 226 -5.27 -6.40 6.24
CA PHE A 226 -5.82 -7.28 7.29
C PHE A 226 -5.62 -8.76 6.99
N ARG A 227 -5.91 -9.19 5.75
CA ARG A 227 -5.78 -10.59 5.32
C ARG A 227 -4.35 -11.08 5.25
N ALA A 228 -3.39 -10.17 5.06
CA ALA A 228 -1.97 -10.48 5.05
C ALA A 228 -1.40 -10.85 6.42
N TYR A 229 -2.10 -10.54 7.52
CA TYR A 229 -1.71 -11.03 8.84
C TYR A 229 -1.96 -12.55 8.97
N PRO A 230 -1.06 -13.29 9.66
CA PRO A 230 -1.25 -14.72 9.91
C PRO A 230 -2.63 -15.05 10.49
N GLY A 231 -3.25 -16.08 9.95
CA GLY A 231 -4.58 -16.53 10.36
C GLY A 231 -5.74 -15.69 9.84
N ASN A 232 -5.52 -14.60 9.09
CA ASN A 232 -6.59 -13.77 8.53
C ASN A 232 -6.86 -14.00 7.03
N THR A 233 -6.09 -14.84 6.37
CA THR A 233 -6.31 -15.22 4.96
C THR A 233 -7.77 -15.62 4.75
N ASN A 234 -8.41 -15.05 3.71
CA ASN A 234 -9.82 -15.23 3.36
C ASN A 234 -10.86 -14.83 4.43
N LYS A 235 -10.47 -14.24 5.56
CA LYS A 235 -11.44 -13.71 6.51
C LYS A 235 -12.12 -12.46 5.98
N GLU A 236 -13.37 -12.27 6.40
CA GLU A 236 -14.12 -11.04 6.18
C GLU A 236 -13.53 -9.90 7.00
N TYR A 237 -13.41 -8.72 6.38
CA TYR A 237 -12.90 -7.53 7.03
C TYR A 237 -14.04 -6.59 7.44
N VAL A 238 -14.65 -6.90 8.58
CA VAL A 238 -15.87 -6.25 9.09
C VAL A 238 -15.76 -4.73 9.29
N LYS A 239 -14.53 -4.18 9.31
CA LYS A 239 -14.32 -2.72 9.49
C LYS A 239 -14.68 -1.94 8.23
N ALA A 240 -14.48 -2.51 7.04
CA ALA A 240 -14.93 -1.89 5.80
C ALA A 240 -16.47 -1.80 5.78
N ASP A 241 -17.17 -2.91 6.07
CA ASP A 241 -18.64 -2.95 6.12
C ASP A 241 -19.20 -1.95 7.13
N LEU A 242 -18.54 -1.84 8.28
CA LEU A 242 -18.89 -0.89 9.32
C LEU A 242 -18.80 0.57 8.84
N LEU A 243 -17.74 0.92 8.10
CA LEU A 243 -17.58 2.26 7.53
C LEU A 243 -18.54 2.53 6.37
N TYR A 244 -18.86 1.53 5.54
CA TYR A 244 -19.91 1.66 4.52
C TYR A 244 -21.29 1.87 5.13
N ARG A 245 -21.63 1.15 6.21
CA ARG A 245 -22.88 1.38 6.97
C ARG A 245 -22.93 2.79 7.54
N ALA A 246 -21.83 3.28 8.11
CA ALA A 246 -21.75 4.64 8.62
C ALA A 246 -21.91 5.70 7.52
N LEU A 247 -21.26 5.49 6.37
CA LEU A 247 -21.39 6.37 5.21
C LEU A 247 -22.83 6.39 4.68
N ALA A 248 -23.47 5.23 4.55
CA ALA A 248 -24.87 5.13 4.12
C ALA A 248 -25.84 5.84 5.08
N ALA A 249 -25.60 5.77 6.39
CA ALA A 249 -26.39 6.50 7.38
C ALA A 249 -26.34 8.02 7.18
N CYS A 250 -25.28 8.53 6.57
CA CYS A 250 -25.09 9.96 6.32
C CYS A 250 -25.62 10.42 4.95
N ALA A 251 -26.20 9.53 4.12
CA ALA A 251 -26.55 9.82 2.72
C ALA A 251 -27.61 10.92 2.57
N GLU A 252 -28.57 10.99 3.50
CA GLU A 252 -29.69 11.95 3.46
C GLU A 252 -29.35 13.30 4.14
N ILE A 253 -28.11 13.48 4.60
CA ILE A 253 -27.70 14.70 5.29
C ILE A 253 -27.39 15.79 4.25
N ASP A 254 -28.24 16.81 4.20
CA ASP A 254 -27.98 18.02 3.42
C ASP A 254 -26.91 18.89 4.10
N ALA A 255 -25.67 18.72 3.62
CA ALA A 255 -24.51 19.43 4.13
C ALA A 255 -24.60 20.94 3.95
N ASP A 256 -25.23 21.41 2.87
CA ASP A 256 -25.33 22.83 2.56
C ASP A 256 -26.39 23.51 3.42
N ALA A 257 -27.54 22.84 3.63
CA ALA A 257 -28.57 23.32 4.55
C ALA A 257 -28.06 23.43 5.99
N ILE A 258 -27.31 22.43 6.49
CA ILE A 258 -26.75 22.46 7.85
C ILE A 258 -25.74 23.60 7.99
N LYS A 259 -24.84 23.78 7.02
CA LYS A 259 -23.87 24.88 7.04
C LYS A 259 -24.56 26.24 6.95
N ALA A 260 -25.59 26.39 6.13
CA ALA A 260 -26.37 27.62 6.02
C ALA A 260 -27.09 27.99 7.34
N ALA A 261 -27.54 26.98 8.08
CA ALA A 261 -28.12 27.15 9.42
C ALA A 261 -27.09 27.32 10.55
N GLN A 262 -25.79 27.45 10.22
CA GLN A 262 -24.68 27.50 11.20
C GLN A 262 -24.62 26.27 12.12
N GLY A 263 -25.16 25.13 11.66
CA GLY A 263 -25.12 23.86 12.38
C GLY A 263 -23.81 23.11 12.19
N SER A 264 -23.57 22.15 13.08
CA SER A 264 -22.41 21.26 13.01
C SER A 264 -22.71 20.05 12.11
N LEU A 265 -22.14 20.03 10.91
CA LEU A 265 -22.25 18.89 9.98
C LEU A 265 -21.68 17.61 10.59
N GLN A 266 -20.61 17.75 11.38
CA GLN A 266 -19.98 16.63 12.06
C GLN A 266 -20.90 16.02 13.12
N ASP A 267 -21.63 16.85 13.89
CA ASP A 267 -22.58 16.35 14.88
C ASP A 267 -23.77 15.66 14.21
N ALA A 268 -24.31 16.25 13.14
CA ALA A 268 -25.41 15.63 12.38
C ALA A 268 -25.03 14.24 11.86
N ARG A 269 -23.82 14.10 11.29
CA ARG A 269 -23.26 12.81 10.86
C ARG A 269 -23.08 11.85 12.04
N ALA A 270 -22.54 12.34 13.16
CA ALA A 270 -22.35 11.53 14.36
C ALA A 270 -23.68 10.98 14.91
N PHE A 271 -24.75 11.78 14.92
CA PHE A 271 -26.09 11.34 15.32
C PHE A 271 -26.65 10.26 14.37
N ALA A 272 -26.58 10.48 13.06
CA ALA A 272 -27.05 9.50 12.09
C ALA A 272 -26.29 8.16 12.19
N ILE A 273 -24.97 8.22 12.40
CA ILE A 273 -24.15 7.03 12.60
C ILE A 273 -24.49 6.34 13.93
N ALA A 274 -24.71 7.10 15.00
CA ALA A 274 -25.07 6.53 16.30
C ALA A 274 -26.39 5.75 16.23
N ASP A 275 -27.38 6.29 15.53
CA ASP A 275 -28.66 5.62 15.28
C ASP A 275 -28.47 4.32 14.47
N ALA A 276 -27.73 4.39 13.36
CA ALA A 276 -27.42 3.22 12.51
C ALA A 276 -26.59 2.13 13.22
N PHE A 277 -25.83 2.50 14.24
CA PHE A 277 -25.06 1.58 15.07
C PHE A 277 -25.83 1.08 16.31
N HIS A 278 -27.06 1.58 16.55
CA HIS A 278 -27.80 1.37 17.79
C HIS A 278 -26.96 1.68 19.05
N SER A 279 -26.12 2.72 18.97
CA SER A 279 -25.18 3.07 20.03
C SER A 279 -25.89 3.77 21.19
N VAL A 280 -26.06 3.06 22.31
CA VAL A 280 -26.76 3.52 23.53
C VAL A 280 -26.04 4.65 24.29
N ARG A 281 -24.92 5.18 23.77
CA ARG A 281 -24.18 6.30 24.39
C ARG A 281 -24.58 7.69 23.90
N TRP A 282 -25.44 7.79 22.89
CA TRP A 282 -25.83 9.05 22.23
C TRP A 282 -27.33 9.38 22.28
N SER A 283 -28.14 8.53 22.91
CA SER A 283 -29.54 8.82 23.30
C SER A 283 -29.60 9.48 24.66
#